data_AF-A0A925JRR3-F1
#
_entry.id   AF-A0A925JRR3-F1
#
_cell.length_a   1.000
_cell.length_b   1.000
_cell.length_c   1.000
_cell.angle_alpha   90.00
_cell.angle_beta   90.00
_cell.angle_gamma   90.00
#
_symmetry.space_group_name_H-M   'P 1'
#
loop_
_entity.id
_entity.type
_entity.pdbx_description
1 polymer ?
#
loop_
_entity_poly.entity_id
_entity_poly.type
_entity_poly.pdbx_seq_one_letter_code
_entity_poly.pdbx_strand_id
1 'polypeptide(L)'
;MLTSLSTLDVAVLLFFVALMPLTGILFGKKDNSEDYFLAGRSLRWWQVAGSIFGTNVNSFHLIGMLGIGFSVGLAQSHYEILAPVGALLLCYVFLPVYRKLRVFTLSQYLEYRYDETARLLYTILMITLIVVQLVAGFYIGGRTLRFLLLNTPLEIAYGPAIFLMALVTCSYTMFGGLNSIVATDNLQSVMMLAAGLIVAFLTFSQPEIGGLGGLLRLEANAPPDLQKMHLYLPTNHPDLPWSGVLTGLLILHFFYYCNNQYLVQRTLAATSDNEAKMGIVAASFLKLLIPLFSVTCGIAAAHLFRARFGGLNVAPDDAFLQLIATVVPRGYGLIGFILAGLCIATFSSIDSMMNGATTLVSVDVYKKYLRPRATDQQVVRAGRITIGIIVVVTALLALLTYDPGSGGNFFLSVSNRGSYFTQGIVVAFALGIWWRKASSRGAVAALLAAPLFAFGFEAFYNAYLGAIPSIAAVFGAKLNFMHRVFGTALFTLGVHALVSRRWPDRNREIIEDTLAPALPWRSFLIFGALQALLVLAVRQSVLSNQAAGWVGSVGTAGLFIAGVRRDSFRELVTDSRFYAGLLCGGVVFLLYWFP
;
A
#
# COMPACT_ATOMS: atom_id res chain seq x y z
N MET A 1 -21.32 -14.55 -17.38
CA MET A 1 -20.91 -15.51 -16.33
C MET A 1 -19.83 -16.41 -16.91
N LEU A 2 -18.73 -16.65 -16.21
CA LEU A 2 -17.64 -17.52 -16.68
C LEU A 2 -18.21 -18.93 -16.89
N THR A 3 -18.52 -19.29 -18.14
CA THR A 3 -18.78 -20.69 -18.50
C THR A 3 -17.51 -21.48 -18.20
N SER A 4 -17.63 -22.57 -17.43
CA SER A 4 -16.60 -23.53 -17.00
C SER A 4 -15.15 -23.22 -17.42
N LEU A 5 -14.28 -22.95 -16.43
CA LEU A 5 -12.82 -22.97 -16.63
C LEU A 5 -12.40 -24.22 -17.42
N SER A 6 -11.51 -24.06 -18.41
CA SER A 6 -10.99 -25.22 -19.13
C SER A 6 -10.14 -26.08 -18.19
N THR A 7 -9.98 -27.37 -18.52
CA THR A 7 -9.10 -28.26 -17.75
C THR A 7 -7.67 -27.71 -17.65
N LEU A 8 -7.19 -27.02 -18.68
CA LEU A 8 -5.90 -26.35 -18.68
C LEU A 8 -5.88 -25.15 -17.71
N ASP A 9 -6.94 -24.35 -17.65
CA ASP A 9 -7.03 -23.24 -16.69
C ASP A 9 -6.96 -23.76 -15.24
N VAL A 10 -7.67 -24.84 -14.94
CA VAL A 10 -7.65 -25.47 -13.60
C VAL A 10 -6.26 -26.04 -13.29
N ALA A 11 -5.63 -26.73 -14.25
CA ALA A 11 -4.29 -27.29 -14.07
C ALA A 11 -3.24 -26.20 -13.80
N VAL A 12 -3.27 -25.12 -14.57
CA VAL A 12 -2.39 -23.95 -14.37
C VAL A 12 -2.62 -23.32 -13.00
N LEU A 13 -3.88 -23.12 -12.60
CA LEU A 13 -4.24 -22.58 -11.30
C LEU A 13 -3.67 -23.43 -10.15
N LEU A 14 -3.93 -24.73 -10.17
CA LEU A 14 -3.48 -25.65 -9.12
C LEU A 14 -1.96 -25.77 -9.09
N PHE A 15 -1.30 -25.79 -10.24
CA PHE A 15 0.16 -25.81 -10.33
C PHE A 15 0.78 -24.62 -9.58
N PHE A 16 0.33 -23.40 -9.89
CA PHE A 16 0.88 -22.20 -9.27
C PHE A 16 0.53 -22.07 -7.78
N VAL A 17 -0.67 -22.46 -7.36
CA VAL A 17 -1.05 -22.49 -5.94
C VAL A 17 -0.21 -23.52 -5.17
N ALA A 18 0.05 -24.70 -5.77
CA ALA A 18 0.85 -25.75 -5.15
C ALA A 18 2.34 -25.40 -5.01
N LEU A 19 2.86 -24.46 -5.82
CA LEU A 19 4.23 -23.95 -5.66
C LEU A 19 4.42 -23.18 -4.34
N MET A 20 3.36 -22.61 -3.75
CA MET A 20 3.45 -21.82 -2.53
C MET A 20 3.93 -22.66 -1.33
N PRO A 21 3.24 -23.77 -0.94
CA PRO A 21 3.75 -24.68 0.11
C PRO A 21 5.16 -25.20 -0.11
N LEU A 22 5.55 -25.43 -1.37
CA LEU A 22 6.88 -25.96 -1.71
C LEU A 22 8.00 -25.01 -1.27
N THR A 23 7.80 -23.70 -1.38
CA THR A 23 8.79 -22.73 -0.88
C THR A 23 9.00 -22.86 0.63
N GLY A 24 7.94 -23.11 1.40
CA GLY A 24 8.02 -23.33 2.85
C GLY A 24 8.89 -24.53 3.22
N ILE A 25 8.85 -25.58 2.39
CA ILE A 25 9.69 -26.78 2.55
C ILE A 25 11.15 -26.47 2.18
N LEU A 26 11.37 -25.79 1.05
CA LEU A 26 12.71 -25.49 0.53
C LEU A 26 13.48 -24.52 1.44
N PHE A 27 12.79 -23.55 2.06
CA PHE A 27 13.39 -22.51 2.88
C PHE A 27 13.21 -22.71 4.40
N GLY A 28 12.61 -23.83 4.83
CA GLY A 28 12.07 -24.06 6.18
C GLY A 28 13.04 -24.44 7.31
N LYS A 29 14.36 -24.44 7.10
CA LYS A 29 15.34 -24.83 8.14
C LYS A 29 15.96 -23.61 8.82
N LYS A 30 15.35 -23.12 9.91
CA LYS A 30 15.83 -21.95 10.65
C LYS A 30 15.59 -22.06 12.16
N ASP A 31 16.66 -22.25 12.93
CA ASP A 31 16.65 -22.25 14.40
C ASP A 31 16.93 -20.87 15.02
N ASN A 32 17.32 -19.90 14.20
CA ASN A 32 17.66 -18.53 14.59
C ASN A 32 16.51 -17.55 14.29
N SER A 33 16.24 -16.63 15.21
CA SER A 33 15.18 -15.63 15.11
C SER A 33 15.46 -14.59 14.01
N GLU A 34 16.71 -14.19 13.80
CA GLU A 34 17.07 -13.26 12.72
C GLU A 34 16.89 -13.90 11.34
N ASP A 35 17.20 -15.18 11.18
CA ASP A 35 16.92 -15.90 9.94
C ASP A 35 15.42 -16.02 9.69
N TYR A 36 14.64 -16.32 10.73
CA TYR A 36 13.20 -16.52 10.61
C TYR A 36 12.47 -15.21 10.29
N PHE A 37 12.74 -14.12 11.00
CA PHE A 37 11.99 -12.86 10.87
C PHE A 37 12.66 -11.82 9.96
N LEU A 38 13.98 -11.85 9.76
CA LEU A 38 14.72 -10.87 8.97
C LEU A 38 15.50 -11.50 7.80
N ALA A 39 15.24 -12.76 7.46
CA ALA A 39 15.88 -13.43 6.34
C ALA A 39 17.42 -13.41 6.42
N GLY A 40 17.97 -13.34 7.64
CA GLY A 40 19.42 -13.25 7.87
C GLY A 40 20.06 -11.98 7.26
N ARG A 41 19.24 -10.95 6.99
CA ARG A 41 19.65 -9.72 6.29
C ARG A 41 20.34 -9.99 4.94
N SER A 42 19.88 -11.00 4.20
CA SER A 42 20.55 -11.48 2.98
C SER A 42 19.86 -11.04 1.68
N LEU A 43 18.81 -10.22 1.75
CA LEU A 43 18.01 -9.88 0.57
C LEU A 43 18.74 -8.89 -0.35
N ARG A 44 18.72 -9.20 -1.65
CA ARG A 44 19.15 -8.31 -2.73
C ARG A 44 18.03 -7.35 -3.14
N TRP A 45 18.38 -6.27 -3.85
CA TRP A 45 17.50 -5.16 -4.21
C TRP A 45 16.27 -5.63 -4.98
N TRP A 46 16.43 -6.59 -5.90
CA TRP A 46 15.31 -7.11 -6.69
C TRP A 46 14.36 -7.95 -5.83
N GLN A 47 14.88 -8.67 -4.82
CA GLN A 47 14.07 -9.41 -3.87
C GLN A 47 13.28 -8.47 -2.95
N VAL A 48 13.92 -7.39 -2.51
CA VAL A 48 13.28 -6.32 -1.75
C VAL A 48 12.20 -5.66 -2.60
N ALA A 49 12.49 -5.37 -3.87
CA ALA A 49 11.57 -4.70 -4.78
C ALA A 49 10.30 -5.53 -5.03
N GLY A 50 10.46 -6.79 -5.45
CA GLY A 50 9.33 -7.70 -5.66
C GLY A 50 8.58 -7.97 -4.36
N SER A 51 9.26 -8.11 -3.22
CA SER A 51 8.58 -8.30 -1.95
C SER A 51 7.77 -7.07 -1.49
N ILE A 52 8.29 -5.85 -1.65
CA ILE A 52 7.52 -4.62 -1.38
C ILE A 52 6.31 -4.52 -2.33
N PHE A 53 6.51 -4.82 -3.61
CA PHE A 53 5.44 -4.77 -4.61
C PHE A 53 4.35 -5.81 -4.31
N GLY A 54 4.71 -7.09 -4.12
CA GLY A 54 3.76 -8.17 -3.84
C GLY A 54 2.97 -8.00 -2.54
N THR A 55 3.59 -7.43 -1.49
CA THR A 55 2.88 -7.11 -0.25
C THR A 55 1.90 -5.96 -0.40
N ASN A 56 2.21 -5.00 -1.26
CA ASN A 56 1.34 -3.83 -1.46
C ASN A 56 0.22 -4.10 -2.46
N VAL A 57 0.53 -4.89 -3.49
CA VAL A 57 -0.37 -5.16 -4.60
C VAL A 57 -0.92 -6.56 -4.41
N ASN A 58 -2.20 -6.62 -4.06
CA ASN A 58 -2.93 -7.86 -3.86
C ASN A 58 -4.18 -7.91 -4.74
N SER A 59 -4.93 -9.02 -4.68
CA SER A 59 -6.14 -9.20 -5.48
C SER A 59 -7.10 -8.04 -5.38
N PHE A 60 -7.39 -7.58 -4.17
CA PHE A 60 -8.39 -6.53 -3.98
C PHE A 60 -7.87 -5.15 -4.34
N HIS A 61 -6.56 -4.94 -4.24
CA HIS A 61 -5.92 -3.75 -4.76
C HIS A 61 -6.11 -3.69 -6.27
N LEU A 62 -5.81 -4.76 -7.02
CA LEU A 62 -5.97 -4.77 -8.47
C LEU A 62 -7.42 -4.75 -8.94
N ILE A 63 -8.28 -5.58 -8.33
CA ILE A 63 -9.72 -5.63 -8.64
C ILE A 63 -10.39 -4.30 -8.26
N GLY A 64 -10.09 -3.77 -7.07
CA GLY A 64 -10.65 -2.53 -6.56
C GLY A 64 -10.18 -1.30 -7.33
N MET A 65 -8.89 -1.21 -7.70
CA MET A 65 -8.37 -0.13 -8.54
C MET A 65 -9.03 -0.12 -9.92
N LEU A 66 -9.23 -1.31 -10.51
CA LEU A 66 -9.97 -1.43 -11.78
C LEU A 66 -11.43 -1.04 -11.60
N GLY A 67 -12.10 -1.52 -10.54
CA GLY A 67 -13.49 -1.21 -10.25
C GLY A 67 -13.74 0.28 -10.00
N ILE A 68 -12.83 0.96 -9.31
CA ILE A 68 -12.88 2.41 -9.13
C ILE A 68 -12.55 3.12 -10.44
N GLY A 69 -11.61 2.63 -11.25
CA GLY A 69 -11.39 3.14 -12.61
C GLY A 69 -12.63 3.03 -13.51
N PHE A 70 -13.39 1.93 -13.37
CA PHE A 70 -14.65 1.68 -14.08
C PHE A 70 -15.78 2.62 -13.64
N SER A 71 -15.92 2.85 -12.32
CA SER A 71 -17.02 3.62 -11.75
C SER A 71 -16.73 5.12 -11.66
N VAL A 72 -15.54 5.49 -11.15
CA VAL A 72 -15.13 6.87 -10.87
C VAL A 72 -14.16 7.40 -11.93
N GLY A 73 -13.07 6.68 -12.20
CA GLY A 73 -12.08 7.05 -13.22
C GLY A 73 -10.64 7.21 -12.71
N LEU A 74 -9.87 7.99 -13.46
CA LEU A 74 -8.40 8.10 -13.37
C LEU A 74 -7.92 8.71 -12.05
N ALA A 75 -8.77 9.49 -11.36
CA ALA A 75 -8.46 10.09 -10.06
C ALA A 75 -7.94 9.10 -9.02
N GLN A 76 -8.35 7.83 -9.11
CA GLN A 76 -7.87 6.74 -8.25
C GLN A 76 -6.35 6.52 -8.36
N SER A 77 -5.75 6.86 -9.50
CA SER A 77 -4.32 6.73 -9.77
C SER A 77 -3.44 7.50 -8.79
N HIS A 78 -3.97 8.47 -8.05
CA HIS A 78 -3.24 9.15 -6.98
C HIS A 78 -2.70 8.20 -5.90
N TYR A 79 -3.36 7.07 -5.62
CA TYR A 79 -2.84 6.02 -4.74
C TYR A 79 -1.51 5.43 -5.21
N GLU A 80 -1.24 5.50 -6.51
CA GLU A 80 -0.04 4.95 -7.12
C GLU A 80 0.97 6.04 -7.44
N ILE A 81 0.50 7.17 -7.99
CA ILE A 81 1.33 8.31 -8.36
C ILE A 81 1.97 8.94 -7.12
N LEU A 82 1.26 9.00 -5.98
CA LEU A 82 1.79 9.58 -4.75
C LEU A 82 2.54 8.58 -3.86
N ALA A 83 2.43 7.27 -4.12
CA ALA A 83 3.13 6.25 -3.34
C ALA A 83 4.66 6.41 -3.33
N PRO A 84 5.34 6.74 -4.45
CA PRO A 84 6.76 7.07 -4.47
C PRO A 84 7.18 8.11 -3.43
N VAL A 85 6.33 9.08 -3.09
CA VAL A 85 6.67 10.11 -2.10
C VAL A 85 6.91 9.48 -0.72
N GLY A 86 6.02 8.58 -0.28
CA GLY A 86 6.20 7.84 0.98
C GLY A 86 7.36 6.85 0.93
N ALA A 87 7.55 6.17 -0.22
CA ALA A 87 8.64 5.22 -0.40
C ALA A 87 10.02 5.91 -0.36
N LEU A 88 10.18 7.06 -1.00
CA LEU A 88 11.43 7.83 -0.96
C LEU A 88 11.70 8.42 0.43
N LEU A 89 10.65 8.74 1.17
CA LEU A 89 10.78 9.14 2.56
C LEU A 89 11.32 8.00 3.43
N LEU A 90 10.83 6.77 3.25
CA LEU A 90 11.46 5.59 3.84
C LEU A 90 12.93 5.50 3.43
N CYS A 91 13.20 5.54 2.13
CA CYS A 91 14.52 5.34 1.52
C CYS A 91 15.61 6.27 2.07
N TYR A 92 15.32 7.57 2.21
CA TYR A 92 16.33 8.58 2.52
C TYR A 92 16.24 9.18 3.93
N VAL A 93 15.14 8.97 4.65
CA VAL A 93 14.96 9.53 6.01
C VAL A 93 14.89 8.42 7.04
N PHE A 94 13.89 7.53 6.95
CA PHE A 94 13.61 6.57 8.02
C PHE A 94 14.57 5.37 8.02
N LEU A 95 14.82 4.81 6.85
CA LEU A 95 15.62 3.59 6.70
C LEU A 95 17.05 3.72 7.24
N PRO A 96 17.81 4.82 6.96
CA PRO A 96 19.15 4.99 7.52
C PRO A 96 19.15 4.95 9.05
N VAL A 97 18.14 5.56 9.69
CA VAL A 97 18.01 5.58 11.15
C VAL A 97 17.72 4.17 11.68
N TYR A 98 16.75 3.47 11.09
CA TYR A 98 16.39 2.12 11.52
C TYR A 98 17.56 1.12 11.38
N ARG A 99 18.31 1.20 10.27
CA ARG A 99 19.44 0.31 10.02
C ARG A 99 20.66 0.65 10.88
N LYS A 100 20.92 1.94 11.14
CA LYS A 100 21.98 2.37 12.08
C LYS A 100 21.72 1.86 13.51
N LEU A 101 20.45 1.91 13.96
CA LEU A 101 20.02 1.38 15.25
C LEU A 101 19.93 -0.16 15.30
N ARG A 102 20.11 -0.83 14.16
CA ARG A 102 19.97 -2.29 14.01
C ARG A 102 18.67 -2.84 14.61
N VAL A 103 17.58 -2.07 14.49
CA VAL A 103 16.30 -2.50 15.04
C VAL A 103 15.79 -3.76 14.35
N PHE A 104 15.10 -4.58 15.12
CA PHE A 104 14.38 -5.77 14.68
C PHE A 104 12.91 -5.43 14.37
N THR A 105 12.32 -4.58 15.23
CA THR A 105 10.95 -4.07 15.09
C THR A 105 10.96 -2.55 15.12
N LEU A 106 9.98 -1.92 14.46
CA LEU A 106 9.84 -0.46 14.51
C LEU A 106 9.43 0.03 15.91
N SER A 107 8.85 -0.85 16.72
CA SER A 107 8.52 -0.58 18.11
C SER A 107 9.79 -0.36 18.96
N GLN A 108 10.90 -1.05 18.66
CA GLN A 108 12.20 -0.82 19.30
C GLN A 108 12.73 0.59 18.99
N TYR A 109 12.53 1.09 17.77
CA TYR A 109 12.87 2.48 17.47
C TYR A 109 12.12 3.44 18.39
N LEU A 110 10.82 3.22 18.62
CA LEU A 110 10.05 4.05 19.55
C LEU A 110 10.50 3.90 21.00
N GLU A 111 10.97 2.73 21.42
CA GLU A 111 11.58 2.58 22.76
C GLU A 111 12.88 3.34 22.88
N TYR A 112 13.76 3.23 21.88
CA TYR A 112 15.02 3.98 21.85
C TYR A 112 14.77 5.49 21.83
N ARG A 113 13.78 5.94 21.06
CA ARG A 113 13.47 7.37 20.91
C ARG A 113 12.67 7.93 22.08
N TYR A 114 11.71 7.17 22.57
CA TYR A 114 10.79 7.53 23.64
C TYR A 114 11.00 6.55 24.79
N ASP A 115 10.03 5.67 25.07
CA ASP A 115 10.08 4.71 26.17
C ASP A 115 9.36 3.39 25.86
N GLU A 116 9.38 2.49 26.84
CA GLU A 116 8.70 1.20 26.78
C GLU A 116 7.19 1.33 26.58
N THR A 117 6.57 2.41 27.08
CA THR A 117 5.13 2.66 26.91
C THR A 117 4.81 2.98 25.44
N ALA A 118 5.61 3.84 24.79
CA ALA A 118 5.46 4.14 23.37
C ALA A 118 5.65 2.88 22.51
N ARG A 119 6.63 2.02 22.85
CA ARG A 119 6.84 0.71 22.20
C ARG A 119 5.59 -0.16 22.28
N LEU A 120 5.07 -0.38 23.50
CA LEU A 120 3.92 -1.24 23.72
C LEU A 120 2.67 -0.72 23.02
N LEU A 121 2.40 0.59 23.08
CA LEU A 121 1.25 1.20 22.42
C LEU A 121 1.31 1.05 20.90
N TYR A 122 2.47 1.28 20.28
CA TYR A 122 2.64 1.02 18.85
C TYR A 122 2.41 -0.45 18.52
N THR A 123 2.97 -1.38 19.31
CA THR A 123 2.75 -2.82 19.10
C THR A 123 1.27 -3.18 19.14
N ILE A 124 0.51 -2.68 20.13
CA ILE A 124 -0.93 -2.91 20.24
C ILE A 124 -1.67 -2.34 19.03
N LEU A 125 -1.44 -1.05 18.71
CA LEU A 125 -2.12 -0.38 17.58
C LEU A 125 -1.82 -1.08 16.24
N MET A 126 -0.58 -1.49 16.01
CA MET A 126 -0.20 -2.20 14.80
C MET A 126 -0.83 -3.59 14.71
N ILE A 127 -0.90 -4.34 15.81
CA ILE A 127 -1.59 -5.63 15.82
C ILE A 127 -3.08 -5.44 15.53
N THR A 128 -3.73 -4.42 16.12
CA THR A 128 -5.13 -4.09 15.81
C THR A 128 -5.32 -3.77 14.33
N LEU A 129 -4.44 -2.93 13.75
CA LEU A 129 -4.46 -2.60 12.32
C LEU A 129 -4.27 -3.83 11.42
N ILE A 130 -3.35 -4.72 11.80
CA ILE A 130 -3.10 -5.96 11.08
C ILE A 130 -4.33 -6.88 11.15
N VAL A 131 -4.96 -7.04 12.32
CA VAL A 131 -6.16 -7.85 12.47
C VAL A 131 -7.29 -7.31 11.59
N VAL A 132 -7.54 -6.00 11.58
CA VAL A 132 -8.57 -5.39 10.72
C VAL A 132 -8.31 -5.69 9.23
N GLN A 133 -7.07 -5.58 8.79
CA GLN A 133 -6.69 -5.86 7.40
C GLN A 133 -6.71 -7.35 7.06
N LEU A 134 -6.35 -8.24 7.99
CA LEU A 134 -6.41 -9.69 7.81
C LEU A 134 -7.86 -10.17 7.67
N VAL A 135 -8.78 -9.67 8.51
CA VAL A 135 -10.21 -9.98 8.40
C VAL A 135 -10.73 -9.60 7.02
N ALA A 136 -10.39 -8.40 6.54
CA ALA A 136 -10.74 -7.95 5.20
C ALA A 136 -10.10 -8.83 4.10
N GLY A 137 -8.82 -9.20 4.24
CA GLY A 137 -8.10 -10.06 3.31
C GLY A 137 -8.72 -11.45 3.19
N PHE A 138 -9.07 -12.08 4.32
CA PHE A 138 -9.78 -13.36 4.34
C PHE A 138 -11.16 -13.26 3.70
N TYR A 139 -11.92 -12.19 3.98
CA TYR A 139 -13.22 -11.96 3.37
C TYR A 139 -13.15 -11.93 1.84
N ILE A 140 -12.33 -11.05 1.27
CA ILE A 140 -12.26 -10.90 -0.19
C ILE A 140 -11.65 -12.13 -0.83
N GLY A 141 -10.60 -12.68 -0.24
CA GLY A 141 -9.95 -13.86 -0.77
C GLY A 141 -10.93 -15.03 -0.86
N GLY A 142 -11.75 -15.22 0.17
CA GLY A 142 -12.77 -16.26 0.20
C GLY A 142 -13.86 -16.02 -0.85
N ARG A 143 -14.29 -14.76 -1.02
CA ARG A 143 -15.26 -14.37 -2.07
C ARG A 143 -14.68 -14.60 -3.47
N THR A 144 -13.43 -14.19 -3.69
CA THR A 144 -12.70 -14.38 -4.94
C THR A 144 -12.59 -15.86 -5.25
N LEU A 145 -12.01 -16.66 -4.35
CA LEU A 145 -11.80 -18.08 -4.55
C LEU A 145 -13.12 -18.84 -4.81
N ARG A 146 -14.19 -18.54 -4.05
CA ARG A 146 -15.54 -19.09 -4.32
C ARG A 146 -16.01 -18.74 -5.73
N PHE A 147 -15.88 -17.47 -6.12
CA PHE A 147 -16.30 -17.04 -7.44
C PHE A 147 -15.51 -17.73 -8.56
N LEU A 148 -14.20 -17.92 -8.38
CA LEU A 148 -13.34 -18.58 -9.37
C LEU A 148 -13.72 -20.04 -9.60
N LEU A 149 -14.18 -20.71 -8.56
CA LEU A 149 -14.52 -22.13 -8.59
C LEU A 149 -16.01 -22.38 -8.86
N LEU A 150 -16.82 -21.32 -8.99
CA LEU A 150 -18.24 -21.41 -9.27
C LEU A 150 -18.49 -22.14 -10.60
N ASN A 151 -19.43 -23.10 -10.62
CA ASN A 151 -19.73 -23.93 -11.79
C ASN A 151 -18.53 -24.78 -12.30
N THR A 152 -17.58 -25.10 -11.42
CA THR A 152 -16.50 -26.05 -11.70
C THR A 152 -16.65 -27.30 -10.82
N PRO A 153 -16.00 -28.42 -11.15
CA PRO A 153 -15.97 -29.60 -10.27
C PRO A 153 -15.38 -29.33 -8.87
N LEU A 154 -14.68 -28.20 -8.71
CA LEU A 154 -14.05 -27.75 -7.48
C LEU A 154 -14.86 -26.66 -6.77
N GLU A 155 -16.14 -26.49 -7.08
CA GLU A 155 -16.98 -25.48 -6.44
C GLU A 155 -16.98 -25.64 -4.91
N ILE A 156 -16.66 -24.56 -4.21
CA ILE A 156 -16.63 -24.52 -2.74
C ILE A 156 -17.49 -23.37 -2.22
N ALA A 157 -18.14 -23.62 -1.09
CA ALA A 157 -18.86 -22.57 -0.37
C ALA A 157 -17.88 -21.53 0.21
N TYR A 158 -18.42 -20.35 0.54
CA TYR A 158 -17.64 -19.21 1.01
C TYR A 158 -16.84 -19.51 2.29
N GLY A 159 -17.44 -20.19 3.26
CA GLY A 159 -16.76 -20.58 4.51
C GLY A 159 -15.54 -21.49 4.27
N PRO A 160 -15.72 -22.65 3.61
CA PRO A 160 -14.62 -23.51 3.21
C PRO A 160 -13.53 -22.80 2.39
N ALA A 161 -13.87 -21.84 1.53
CA ALA A 161 -12.89 -21.05 0.79
C ALA A 161 -11.95 -20.27 1.72
N ILE A 162 -12.49 -19.61 2.76
CA ILE A 162 -11.67 -18.92 3.76
C ILE A 162 -10.72 -19.90 4.48
N PHE A 163 -11.23 -21.06 4.91
CA PHE A 163 -10.41 -22.06 5.60
C PHE A 163 -9.31 -22.63 4.71
N LEU A 164 -9.58 -22.85 3.42
CA LEU A 164 -8.58 -23.31 2.48
C LEU A 164 -7.45 -22.28 2.32
N MET A 165 -7.79 -21.00 2.18
CA MET A 165 -6.79 -19.92 2.11
C MET A 165 -5.95 -19.81 3.39
N ALA A 166 -6.62 -19.91 4.54
CA ALA A 166 -5.98 -19.92 5.85
C ALA A 166 -4.98 -21.08 5.97
N LEU A 167 -5.40 -22.28 5.57
CA LEU A 167 -4.56 -23.48 5.60
C LEU A 167 -3.33 -23.34 4.69
N VAL A 168 -3.54 -22.92 3.44
CA VAL A 168 -2.46 -22.72 2.45
C VAL A 168 -1.48 -21.68 2.96
N THR A 169 -1.96 -20.52 3.44
CA THR A 169 -1.09 -19.44 3.91
C THR A 169 -0.30 -19.82 5.15
N CYS A 170 -0.95 -20.48 6.13
CA CYS A 170 -0.26 -21.02 7.30
C CYS A 170 0.86 -22.01 6.92
N SER A 171 0.60 -22.88 5.93
CA SER A 171 1.50 -23.98 5.60
C SER A 171 2.91 -23.50 5.25
N TYR A 172 3.09 -22.47 4.41
CA TYR A 172 4.42 -22.00 4.07
C TYR A 172 4.94 -20.91 5.03
N THR A 173 4.06 -20.11 5.61
CA THR A 173 4.45 -19.01 6.52
C THR A 173 5.01 -19.53 7.84
N MET A 174 4.40 -20.56 8.43
CA MET A 174 4.83 -21.14 9.70
C MET A 174 6.24 -21.74 9.61
N PHE A 175 6.53 -22.47 8.54
CA PHE A 175 7.78 -23.20 8.39
C PHE A 175 8.89 -22.34 7.76
N GLY A 176 8.59 -21.54 6.75
CA GLY A 176 9.58 -20.84 5.94
C GLY A 176 10.09 -19.49 6.46
N GLY A 177 9.29 -18.77 7.25
CA GLY A 177 9.59 -17.40 7.69
C GLY A 177 9.83 -16.42 6.53
N LEU A 178 10.53 -15.31 6.79
CA LEU A 178 10.65 -14.20 5.82
C LEU A 178 11.32 -14.60 4.49
N ASN A 179 12.27 -15.55 4.46
CA ASN A 179 12.86 -15.98 3.17
C ASN A 179 11.84 -16.65 2.25
N SER A 180 10.99 -17.51 2.80
CA SER A 180 9.95 -18.18 2.01
C SER A 180 8.94 -17.17 1.51
N ILE A 181 8.51 -16.25 2.37
CA ILE A 181 7.60 -15.15 2.02
C ILE A 181 8.18 -14.29 0.90
N VAL A 182 9.46 -13.89 0.99
CA VAL A 182 10.10 -13.10 -0.06
C VAL A 182 10.22 -13.88 -1.37
N ALA A 183 10.50 -15.18 -1.32
CA ALA A 183 10.56 -16.01 -2.52
C ALA A 183 9.19 -16.11 -3.21
N THR A 184 8.11 -16.34 -2.45
CA THR A 184 6.74 -16.37 -2.98
C THR A 184 6.30 -15.00 -3.49
N ASP A 185 6.63 -13.92 -2.78
CA ASP A 185 6.31 -12.55 -3.20
C ASP A 185 6.94 -12.18 -4.54
N ASN A 186 8.19 -12.60 -4.79
CA ASN A 186 8.87 -12.29 -6.04
C ASN A 186 8.23 -13.02 -7.22
N LEU A 187 7.94 -14.32 -7.06
CA LEU A 187 7.23 -15.10 -8.07
C LEU A 187 5.87 -14.47 -8.38
N GLN A 188 5.10 -14.17 -7.33
CA GLN A 188 3.81 -13.51 -7.46
C GLN A 188 3.91 -12.17 -8.18
N SER A 189 4.86 -11.32 -7.79
CA SER A 189 4.97 -9.96 -8.34
C SER A 189 5.13 -10.00 -9.86
N VAL A 190 5.95 -10.92 -10.35
CA VAL A 190 6.12 -11.16 -11.79
C VAL A 190 4.82 -11.67 -12.41
N MET A 191 4.19 -12.69 -11.81
CA MET A 191 2.96 -13.28 -12.34
C MET A 191 1.81 -12.27 -12.41
N MET A 192 1.63 -11.49 -11.35
CA MET A 192 0.57 -10.51 -11.21
C MET A 192 0.77 -9.33 -12.15
N LEU A 193 2.00 -8.86 -12.31
CA LEU A 193 2.34 -7.84 -13.31
C LEU A 193 2.06 -8.36 -14.73
N ALA A 194 2.49 -9.59 -15.04
CA ALA A 194 2.21 -10.23 -16.32
C ALA A 194 0.70 -10.37 -16.56
N ALA A 195 -0.05 -10.86 -15.57
CA ALA A 195 -1.51 -11.01 -15.65
C ALA A 195 -2.20 -9.66 -15.90
N GLY A 196 -1.83 -8.61 -15.16
CA GLY A 196 -2.36 -7.26 -15.35
C GLY A 196 -2.06 -6.70 -16.74
N LEU A 197 -0.81 -6.83 -17.20
CA LEU A 197 -0.40 -6.37 -18.54
C LEU A 197 -1.09 -7.15 -19.66
N ILE A 198 -1.31 -8.45 -19.51
CA ILE A 198 -2.05 -9.28 -20.47
C ILE A 198 -3.51 -8.81 -20.55
N VAL A 199 -4.19 -8.64 -19.41
CA VAL A 199 -5.57 -8.13 -19.38
C VAL A 199 -5.65 -6.75 -20.01
N ALA A 200 -4.69 -5.87 -19.72
CA ALA A 200 -4.62 -4.54 -20.31
C ALA A 200 -4.44 -4.56 -21.82
N PHE A 201 -3.48 -5.35 -22.30
CA PHE A 201 -3.24 -5.52 -23.72
C PHE A 201 -4.49 -6.03 -24.45
N LEU A 202 -5.14 -7.06 -23.91
CA LEU A 202 -6.36 -7.64 -24.51
C LEU A 202 -7.53 -6.66 -24.47
N THR A 203 -7.65 -5.85 -23.42
CA THR A 203 -8.70 -4.84 -23.27
C THR A 203 -8.50 -3.69 -24.26
N PHE A 204 -7.29 -3.14 -24.36
CA PHE A 204 -6.99 -2.05 -25.29
C PHE A 204 -7.02 -2.50 -26.75
N SER A 205 -6.77 -3.78 -27.02
CA SER A 205 -6.85 -4.36 -28.37
C SER A 205 -8.28 -4.61 -28.84
N GLN A 206 -9.30 -4.39 -28.00
CA GLN A 206 -10.68 -4.51 -28.43
C GLN A 206 -11.00 -3.45 -29.50
N PRO A 207 -11.69 -3.80 -30.60
CA PRO A 207 -12.02 -2.86 -31.68
C PRO A 207 -12.78 -1.62 -31.22
N GLU A 208 -13.63 -1.78 -30.20
CA GLU A 208 -14.42 -0.69 -29.62
C GLU A 208 -13.57 0.33 -28.86
N ILE A 209 -12.36 -0.05 -28.44
CA ILE A 209 -11.44 0.81 -27.69
C ILE A 209 -10.38 1.41 -28.61
N GLY A 210 -9.83 0.63 -29.54
CA GLY A 210 -8.85 1.11 -30.52
C GLY A 210 -7.50 1.54 -29.91
N GLY A 211 -7.05 0.84 -28.88
CA GLY A 211 -5.81 1.13 -28.15
C GLY A 211 -5.95 2.30 -27.17
N LEU A 212 -4.83 2.70 -26.55
CA LEU A 212 -4.82 3.83 -25.62
C LEU A 212 -5.17 5.15 -26.31
N GLY A 213 -4.71 5.35 -27.56
CA GLY A 213 -5.06 6.53 -28.35
C GLY A 213 -6.55 6.58 -28.72
N GLY A 214 -7.17 5.43 -29.01
CA GLY A 214 -8.61 5.33 -29.23
C GLY A 214 -9.40 5.62 -27.96
N LEU A 215 -8.99 5.08 -26.81
CA LEU A 215 -9.60 5.39 -25.51
C LEU A 215 -9.57 6.89 -25.19
N LEU A 216 -8.44 7.56 -25.42
CA LEU A 216 -8.32 9.00 -25.20
C LEU A 216 -9.26 9.80 -26.12
N ARG A 217 -9.51 9.34 -27.35
CA ARG A 217 -10.49 9.96 -28.26
C ARG A 217 -11.92 9.72 -27.81
N LEU A 218 -12.24 8.52 -27.34
CA LEU A 218 -13.56 8.20 -26.78
C LEU A 218 -13.87 9.10 -25.57
N GLU A 219 -12.88 9.28 -24.71
CA GLU A 219 -12.96 10.18 -23.55
C GLU A 219 -13.13 11.64 -23.96
N ALA A 220 -12.33 12.13 -24.91
CA ALA A 220 -12.45 13.51 -25.40
C ALA A 220 -13.82 13.82 -26.03
N ASN A 221 -14.44 12.82 -26.68
CA ASN A 221 -15.75 12.95 -27.33
C ASN A 221 -16.93 12.60 -26.41
N ALA A 222 -16.68 12.05 -25.22
CA ALA A 222 -17.73 11.70 -24.28
C ALA A 222 -18.34 12.96 -23.64
N PRO A 223 -19.66 12.97 -23.38
CA PRO A 223 -20.29 13.96 -22.53
C PRO A 223 -19.53 14.17 -21.20
N PRO A 224 -19.46 15.41 -20.66
CA PRO A 224 -18.64 15.71 -19.48
C PRO A 224 -18.92 14.83 -18.24
N ASP A 225 -20.15 14.38 -18.06
CA ASP A 225 -20.59 13.48 -16.99
C ASP A 225 -20.11 12.02 -17.17
N LEU A 226 -19.72 11.65 -18.38
CA LEU A 226 -19.25 10.31 -18.71
C LEU A 226 -17.72 10.19 -18.75
N GLN A 227 -17.02 11.32 -18.88
CA GLN A 227 -15.56 11.40 -18.85
C GLN A 227 -14.99 10.91 -17.53
N LYS A 228 -13.90 10.14 -17.61
CA LYS A 228 -13.23 9.46 -16.49
C LYS A 228 -11.73 9.72 -16.47
N MET A 229 -11.14 10.31 -17.51
CA MET A 229 -9.71 10.63 -17.59
C MET A 229 -9.32 11.93 -16.86
N HIS A 230 -10.03 12.27 -15.78
CA HIS A 230 -9.72 13.40 -14.91
C HIS A 230 -8.97 12.90 -13.69
N LEU A 231 -7.81 13.51 -13.41
CA LEU A 231 -7.03 13.19 -12.23
C LEU A 231 -7.58 13.94 -11.01
N TYR A 232 -8.06 15.16 -11.20
CA TYR A 232 -8.57 16.01 -10.13
C TYR A 232 -10.10 16.10 -10.12
N LEU A 233 -10.72 15.41 -9.16
CA LEU A 233 -12.17 15.50 -8.91
C LEU A 233 -12.48 16.61 -7.90
N PRO A 234 -13.71 17.18 -7.88
CA PRO A 234 -14.10 18.25 -6.96
C PRO A 234 -13.69 18.02 -5.50
N THR A 235 -13.38 19.09 -4.78
CA THR A 235 -12.91 19.01 -3.38
C THR A 235 -13.92 18.36 -2.43
N ASN A 236 -15.20 18.35 -2.78
CA ASN A 236 -16.28 17.73 -2.01
C ASN A 236 -16.73 16.37 -2.57
N HIS A 237 -15.99 15.79 -3.52
CA HIS A 237 -16.31 14.47 -4.05
C HIS A 237 -16.37 13.43 -2.92
N PRO A 238 -17.39 12.56 -2.87
CA PRO A 238 -17.60 11.65 -1.73
C PRO A 238 -16.45 10.64 -1.56
N ASP A 239 -15.90 10.12 -2.66
CA ASP A 239 -14.85 9.09 -2.62
C ASP A 239 -13.42 9.65 -2.69
N LEU A 240 -13.11 10.45 -3.72
CA LEU A 240 -11.76 10.88 -4.07
C LEU A 240 -11.65 12.41 -4.23
N PRO A 241 -11.89 13.21 -3.17
CA PRO A 241 -11.75 14.65 -3.25
C PRO A 241 -10.28 15.05 -3.42
N TRP A 242 -9.94 15.85 -4.44
CA TRP A 242 -8.54 16.16 -4.75
C TRP A 242 -7.76 16.75 -3.55
N SER A 243 -8.42 17.59 -2.73
CA SER A 243 -7.81 18.22 -1.57
C SER A 243 -7.53 17.21 -0.44
N GLY A 244 -8.40 16.21 -0.26
CA GLY A 244 -8.19 15.11 0.67
C GLY A 244 -7.10 14.15 0.17
N VAL A 245 -7.10 13.88 -1.14
CA VAL A 245 -6.08 13.05 -1.80
C VAL A 245 -4.69 13.68 -1.68
N LEU A 246 -4.52 14.98 -1.93
CA LEU A 246 -3.20 15.61 -1.80
C LEU A 246 -2.75 15.85 -0.35
N THR A 247 -3.58 15.55 0.65
CA THR A 247 -3.26 15.77 2.07
C THR A 247 -3.32 14.48 2.90
N GLY A 248 -4.52 13.94 3.10
CA GLY A 248 -4.78 12.74 3.88
C GLY A 248 -4.14 11.48 3.29
N LEU A 249 -4.22 11.28 1.98
CA LEU A 249 -3.60 10.11 1.35
C LEU A 249 -2.07 10.15 1.45
N LEU A 250 -1.43 11.33 1.45
CA LEU A 250 0.01 11.44 1.72
C LEU A 250 0.38 10.96 3.13
N ILE A 251 -0.45 11.25 4.14
CA ILE A 251 -0.27 10.72 5.51
C ILE A 251 -0.43 9.20 5.52
N LEU A 252 -1.36 8.66 4.75
CA LEU A 252 -1.51 7.20 4.61
C LEU A 252 -0.31 6.56 3.93
N HIS A 253 0.26 7.19 2.90
CA HIS A 253 1.51 6.74 2.28
C HIS A 253 2.68 6.80 3.25
N PHE A 254 2.78 7.87 4.04
CA PHE A 254 3.78 7.99 5.09
C PHE A 254 3.68 6.80 6.06
N PHE A 255 2.49 6.56 6.61
CA PHE A 255 2.26 5.41 7.49
C PHE A 255 2.68 4.10 6.81
N TYR A 256 2.14 3.85 5.62
CA TYR A 256 2.28 2.59 4.93
C TYR A 256 3.74 2.27 4.60
N TYR A 257 4.52 3.27 4.14
CA TYR A 257 5.91 3.06 3.77
C TYR A 257 6.88 3.20 4.94
N CYS A 258 6.66 4.12 5.87
CA CYS A 258 7.66 4.46 6.89
C CYS A 258 7.42 3.78 8.24
N ASN A 259 6.17 3.43 8.56
CA ASN A 259 5.77 3.02 9.90
C ASN A 259 5.01 1.69 9.94
N ASN A 260 4.78 1.07 8.79
CA ASN A 260 4.14 -0.22 8.74
C ASN A 260 5.17 -1.35 8.92
N GLN A 261 5.03 -2.09 10.03
CA GLN A 261 5.97 -3.13 10.44
C GLN A 261 6.29 -4.12 9.32
N TYR A 262 5.29 -4.75 8.71
CA TYR A 262 5.53 -5.82 7.73
C TYR A 262 6.13 -5.31 6.43
N LEU A 263 5.87 -4.06 6.04
CA LEU A 263 6.51 -3.48 4.85
C LEU A 263 7.96 -3.11 5.12
N VAL A 264 8.23 -2.35 6.19
CA VAL A 264 9.60 -1.87 6.48
C VAL A 264 10.54 -3.03 6.80
N GLN A 265 10.04 -4.11 7.41
CA GLN A 265 10.83 -5.30 7.76
C GLN A 265 11.60 -5.90 6.56
N ARG A 266 11.05 -5.83 5.35
CA ARG A 266 11.71 -6.28 4.10
C ARG A 266 12.95 -5.46 3.77
N THR A 267 12.89 -4.15 4.03
CA THR A 267 14.02 -3.24 3.81
C THR A 267 15.10 -3.38 4.88
N LEU A 268 14.72 -3.78 6.10
CA LEU A 268 15.65 -4.14 7.17
C LEU A 268 16.39 -5.46 6.88
N ALA A 269 15.74 -6.36 6.15
CA ALA A 269 16.29 -7.65 5.69
C ALA A 269 17.23 -7.55 4.49
N ALA A 270 17.47 -6.36 3.93
CA ALA A 270 18.42 -6.16 2.84
C ALA A 270 19.88 -6.28 3.31
N THR A 271 20.75 -6.77 2.43
CA THR A 271 22.19 -6.96 2.68
C THR A 271 22.94 -5.66 2.95
N SER A 272 22.59 -4.60 2.23
CA SER A 272 23.20 -3.28 2.41
C SER A 272 22.16 -2.17 2.31
N ASP A 273 22.54 -0.97 2.76
CA ASP A 273 21.73 0.23 2.60
C ASP A 273 21.45 0.52 1.11
N ASN A 274 22.43 0.26 0.23
CA ASN A 274 22.24 0.47 -1.21
C ASN A 274 21.24 -0.53 -1.80
N GLU A 275 21.33 -1.80 -1.42
CA GLU A 275 20.38 -2.85 -1.85
C GLU A 275 18.95 -2.50 -1.40
N ALA A 276 18.79 -2.05 -0.15
CA ALA A 276 17.51 -1.60 0.37
C ALA A 276 16.94 -0.40 -0.41
N LYS A 277 17.76 0.64 -0.62
CA LYS A 277 17.36 1.87 -1.33
C LYS A 277 16.98 1.58 -2.79
N MET A 278 17.82 0.82 -3.50
CA MET A 278 17.53 0.40 -4.87
C MET A 278 16.27 -0.44 -4.94
N GLY A 279 16.04 -1.34 -3.98
CA GLY A 279 14.81 -2.13 -3.91
C GLY A 279 13.56 -1.29 -3.72
N ILE A 280 13.61 -0.29 -2.83
CA ILE A 280 12.49 0.65 -2.60
C ILE A 280 12.18 1.47 -3.86
N VAL A 281 13.22 2.00 -4.53
CA VAL A 281 13.06 2.80 -5.75
C VAL A 281 12.50 1.93 -6.89
N ALA A 282 13.03 0.72 -7.08
CA ALA A 282 12.55 -0.21 -8.09
C ALA A 282 11.09 -0.62 -7.86
N ALA A 283 10.69 -0.95 -6.62
CA ALA A 283 9.30 -1.22 -6.27
C ALA A 283 8.38 -0.05 -6.62
N SER A 284 8.85 1.18 -6.40
CA SER A 284 8.08 2.39 -6.69
C SER A 284 7.88 2.61 -8.19
N PHE A 285 8.86 2.26 -9.04
CA PHE A 285 8.66 2.24 -10.49
C PHE A 285 7.62 1.21 -10.92
N LEU A 286 7.65 0.00 -10.35
CA LEU A 286 6.65 -1.03 -10.64
C LEU A 286 5.24 -0.56 -10.30
N LYS A 287 5.08 0.20 -9.20
CA LYS A 287 3.78 0.77 -8.81
C LYS A 287 3.22 1.76 -9.84
N LEU A 288 4.07 2.56 -10.49
CA LEU A 288 3.61 3.50 -11.52
C LEU A 288 3.03 2.82 -12.77
N LEU A 289 3.18 1.50 -12.92
CA LEU A 289 2.53 0.73 -13.98
C LEU A 289 1.05 0.42 -13.67
N ILE A 290 0.65 0.40 -12.40
CA ILE A 290 -0.71 0.00 -11.97
C ILE A 290 -1.80 0.92 -12.56
N PRO A 291 -1.64 2.26 -12.57
CA PRO A 291 -2.61 3.15 -13.24
C PRO A 291 -2.85 2.79 -14.71
N LEU A 292 -1.83 2.30 -15.42
CA LEU A 292 -1.92 1.92 -16.82
C LEU A 292 -2.70 0.60 -16.99
N PHE A 293 -2.33 -0.45 -16.27
CA PHE A 293 -2.90 -1.78 -16.51
C PHE A 293 -4.13 -2.12 -15.65
N SER A 294 -4.45 -1.33 -14.62
CA SER A 294 -5.59 -1.55 -13.75
C SER A 294 -6.62 -0.43 -13.87
N VAL A 295 -6.29 0.81 -13.47
CA VAL A 295 -7.25 1.93 -13.46
C VAL A 295 -7.72 2.28 -14.87
N THR A 296 -6.79 2.48 -15.80
CA THR A 296 -7.11 2.80 -17.20
C THR A 296 -7.85 1.66 -17.89
N CYS A 297 -7.59 0.41 -17.49
CA CYS A 297 -8.35 -0.74 -17.98
C CYS A 297 -9.79 -0.75 -17.46
N GLY A 298 -10.03 -0.27 -16.24
CA GLY A 298 -11.38 -0.04 -15.71
C GLY A 298 -12.14 0.99 -16.53
N ILE A 299 -11.49 2.10 -16.88
CA ILE A 299 -12.07 3.12 -17.76
C ILE A 299 -12.41 2.54 -19.13
N ALA A 300 -11.48 1.77 -19.73
CA ALA A 300 -11.74 1.08 -20.99
C ALA A 300 -12.90 0.08 -20.88
N ALA A 301 -12.99 -0.66 -19.77
CA ALA A 301 -14.09 -1.58 -19.51
C ALA A 301 -15.45 -0.86 -19.48
N ALA A 302 -15.51 0.36 -18.94
CA ALA A 302 -16.75 1.15 -18.93
C ALA A 302 -17.23 1.49 -20.34
N HIS A 303 -16.33 1.90 -21.24
CA HIS A 303 -16.65 2.14 -22.65
C HIS A 303 -17.02 0.84 -23.37
N LEU A 304 -16.25 -0.22 -23.16
CA LEU A 304 -16.48 -1.52 -23.77
C LEU A 304 -17.84 -2.09 -23.40
N PHE A 305 -18.22 -2.03 -22.12
CA PHE A 305 -19.48 -2.59 -21.65
C PHE A 305 -20.68 -1.77 -22.11
N ARG A 306 -20.55 -0.43 -22.20
CA ARG A 306 -21.58 0.40 -22.82
C ARG A 306 -21.79 0.04 -24.29
N ALA A 307 -20.69 -0.13 -25.03
CA ALA A 307 -20.75 -0.49 -26.45
C ALA A 307 -21.37 -1.88 -26.68
N ARG A 308 -21.05 -2.88 -25.85
CA ARG A 308 -21.51 -4.28 -26.03
C ARG A 308 -22.83 -4.62 -25.36
N PHE A 309 -23.10 -4.03 -24.20
CA PHE A 309 -24.22 -4.42 -23.33
C PHE A 309 -25.23 -3.29 -23.09
N GLY A 310 -25.03 -2.11 -23.70
CA GLY A 310 -25.98 -0.99 -23.64
C GLY A 310 -26.03 -0.26 -22.28
N GLY A 311 -25.11 -0.55 -21.34
CA GLY A 311 -25.09 0.10 -20.03
C GLY A 311 -24.05 -0.45 -19.05
N LEU A 312 -24.00 0.11 -17.85
CA LEU A 312 -23.08 -0.25 -16.75
C LEU A 312 -23.82 -0.97 -15.61
N ASN A 313 -24.61 -2.00 -15.93
CA ASN A 313 -25.34 -2.78 -14.92
C ASN A 313 -24.43 -3.81 -14.21
N VAL A 314 -23.25 -3.37 -13.80
CA VAL A 314 -22.19 -4.20 -13.20
C VAL A 314 -21.69 -3.48 -11.97
N ALA A 315 -21.65 -4.18 -10.83
CA ALA A 315 -21.06 -3.61 -9.63
C ALA A 315 -19.56 -3.34 -9.86
N PRO A 316 -18.98 -2.26 -9.30
CA PRO A 316 -17.57 -1.90 -9.51
C PRO A 316 -16.60 -3.05 -9.24
N ASP A 317 -16.77 -3.77 -8.13
CA ASP A 317 -15.91 -4.90 -7.75
C ASP A 317 -16.07 -6.11 -8.70
N ASP A 318 -17.22 -6.24 -9.38
CA ASP A 318 -17.48 -7.33 -10.34
C ASP A 318 -17.00 -6.98 -11.76
N ALA A 319 -16.67 -5.70 -12.03
CA ALA A 319 -16.26 -5.22 -13.35
C ALA A 319 -14.99 -5.93 -13.86
N PHE A 320 -14.04 -6.20 -12.97
CA PHE A 320 -12.82 -6.94 -13.30
C PHE A 320 -13.13 -8.35 -13.83
N LEU A 321 -14.01 -9.07 -13.13
CA LEU A 321 -14.36 -10.44 -13.45
C LEU A 321 -15.16 -10.50 -14.76
N GLN A 322 -16.08 -9.56 -14.96
CA GLN A 322 -16.79 -9.41 -16.22
C GLN A 322 -15.84 -9.06 -17.37
N LEU A 323 -14.83 -8.23 -17.12
CA LEU A 323 -13.85 -7.85 -18.14
C LEU A 323 -13.07 -9.07 -18.60
N ILE A 324 -12.53 -9.87 -17.67
CA ILE A 324 -11.85 -11.13 -18.00
C ILE A 324 -12.75 -12.03 -18.85
N ALA A 325 -14.00 -12.22 -18.43
CA ALA A 325 -14.95 -13.06 -19.15
C ALA A 325 -15.27 -12.54 -20.57
N THR A 326 -15.04 -11.25 -20.82
CA THR A 326 -15.35 -10.57 -22.08
C THR A 326 -14.16 -10.51 -23.04
N VAL A 327 -12.94 -10.31 -22.54
CA VAL A 327 -11.76 -10.01 -23.37
C VAL A 327 -10.71 -11.12 -23.41
N VAL A 328 -10.69 -12.04 -22.44
CA VAL A 328 -9.65 -13.07 -22.35
C VAL A 328 -10.03 -14.30 -23.17
N PRO A 329 -9.21 -14.71 -24.16
CA PRO A 329 -9.45 -15.92 -24.94
C PRO A 329 -9.46 -17.18 -24.07
N ARG A 330 -10.37 -18.10 -24.38
CA ARG A 330 -10.52 -19.37 -23.67
C ARG A 330 -9.65 -20.47 -24.28
N GLY A 331 -9.29 -21.46 -23.46
CA GLY A 331 -8.61 -22.68 -23.91
C GLY A 331 -7.08 -22.63 -23.90
N TYR A 332 -6.48 -21.46 -23.65
CA TYR A 332 -5.01 -21.28 -23.61
C TYR A 332 -4.42 -21.31 -22.20
N GLY A 333 -5.22 -21.54 -21.16
CA GLY A 333 -4.76 -21.48 -19.76
C GLY A 333 -4.58 -20.05 -19.22
N LEU A 334 -4.87 -19.02 -20.02
CA LEU A 334 -4.67 -17.61 -19.65
C LEU A 334 -5.59 -17.19 -18.50
N ILE A 335 -6.84 -17.67 -18.48
CA ILE A 335 -7.76 -17.39 -17.38
C ILE A 335 -7.19 -18.03 -16.12
N GLY A 336 -6.79 -19.30 -16.18
CA GLY A 336 -6.12 -19.99 -15.07
C GLY A 336 -4.90 -19.25 -14.54
N PHE A 337 -4.04 -18.72 -15.42
CA PHE A 337 -2.85 -17.95 -15.05
C PHE A 337 -3.21 -16.62 -14.34
N ILE A 338 -4.14 -15.85 -14.88
CA ILE A 338 -4.59 -14.58 -14.29
C ILE A 338 -5.20 -14.84 -12.91
N LEU A 339 -6.05 -15.86 -12.82
CA LEU A 339 -6.70 -16.27 -11.58
C LEU A 339 -5.70 -16.78 -10.53
N ALA A 340 -4.67 -17.51 -10.95
CA ALA A 340 -3.58 -17.93 -10.07
C ALA A 340 -2.83 -16.74 -9.51
N GLY A 341 -2.46 -15.77 -10.37
CA GLY A 341 -1.78 -14.54 -9.95
C GLY A 341 -2.58 -13.79 -8.89
N LEU A 342 -3.90 -13.67 -9.04
CA LEU A 342 -4.78 -13.06 -8.04
C LEU A 342 -4.80 -13.87 -6.74
N CYS A 343 -5.14 -15.16 -6.79
CA CYS A 343 -5.16 -16.01 -5.60
C CYS A 343 -3.86 -15.93 -4.79
N ILE A 344 -2.72 -16.04 -5.47
CA ILE A 344 -1.40 -15.91 -4.86
C ILE A 344 -1.20 -14.52 -4.27
N ALA A 345 -1.64 -13.47 -4.96
CA ALA A 345 -1.56 -12.09 -4.45
C ALA A 345 -2.34 -11.83 -3.17
N THR A 346 -3.44 -12.55 -2.96
CA THR A 346 -4.12 -12.56 -1.67
C THR A 346 -3.26 -13.23 -0.59
N PHE A 347 -2.64 -14.37 -0.90
CA PHE A 347 -1.80 -15.11 0.04
C PHE A 347 -0.60 -14.27 0.53
N SER A 348 0.09 -13.56 -0.36
CA SER A 348 1.22 -12.67 -0.01
C SER A 348 0.84 -11.44 0.80
N SER A 349 -0.41 -11.00 0.77
CA SER A 349 -0.84 -9.96 1.71
C SER A 349 -1.04 -10.54 3.10
N ILE A 350 -1.66 -11.72 3.17
CA ILE A 350 -1.96 -12.39 4.43
C ILE A 350 -0.66 -12.83 5.12
N ASP A 351 0.26 -13.52 4.43
CA ASP A 351 1.53 -13.96 5.02
C ASP A 351 2.38 -12.79 5.57
N SER A 352 2.36 -11.64 4.90
CA SER A 352 3.11 -10.44 5.23
C SER A 352 2.58 -9.81 6.51
N MET A 353 1.27 -9.61 6.54
CA MET A 353 0.56 -9.14 7.72
C MET A 353 0.82 -10.05 8.91
N MET A 354 0.74 -11.36 8.70
CA MET A 354 1.03 -12.36 9.72
C MET A 354 2.48 -12.32 10.19
N ASN A 355 3.46 -12.23 9.29
CA ASN A 355 4.87 -12.11 9.64
C ASN A 355 5.11 -10.86 10.50
N GLY A 356 4.51 -9.72 10.14
CA GLY A 356 4.57 -8.51 10.95
C GLY A 356 3.98 -8.69 12.34
N ALA A 357 2.76 -9.22 12.45
CA ALA A 357 2.08 -9.43 13.73
C ALA A 357 2.87 -10.39 14.62
N THR A 358 3.33 -11.49 14.04
CA THR A 358 4.10 -12.52 14.73
C THR A 358 5.44 -11.99 15.20
N THR A 359 6.11 -11.15 14.41
CA THR A 359 7.35 -10.48 14.83
C THR A 359 7.08 -9.60 16.06
N LEU A 360 6.04 -8.77 16.02
CA LEU A 360 5.66 -7.90 17.14
C LEU A 360 5.32 -8.70 18.40
N VAL A 361 4.46 -9.73 18.30
CA VAL A 361 4.09 -10.56 19.45
C VAL A 361 5.28 -11.33 20.00
N SER A 362 6.13 -11.92 19.15
CA SER A 362 7.25 -12.76 19.61
C SER A 362 8.38 -11.95 20.25
N VAL A 363 8.71 -10.81 19.66
CA VAL A 363 9.86 -9.99 20.07
C VAL A 363 9.46 -8.92 21.09
N ASP A 364 8.34 -8.23 20.85
CA ASP A 364 7.94 -7.08 21.66
C ASP A 364 7.05 -7.46 22.84
N VAL A 365 6.34 -8.58 22.77
CA VAL A 365 5.49 -9.04 23.88
C VAL A 365 6.13 -10.23 24.58
N TYR A 366 6.35 -11.33 23.86
CA TYR A 366 6.82 -12.58 24.43
C TYR A 366 8.25 -12.46 24.97
N LYS A 367 9.23 -12.10 24.14
CA LYS A 367 10.64 -11.99 24.58
C LYS A 367 10.83 -10.86 25.58
N LYS A 368 10.15 -9.72 25.45
CA LYS A 368 10.35 -8.56 26.33
C LYS A 368 9.66 -8.70 27.69
N TYR A 369 8.37 -9.07 27.73
CA TYR A 369 7.56 -9.01 28.95
C TYR A 369 7.24 -10.40 29.54
N LEU A 370 7.02 -11.42 28.71
CA LEU A 370 6.60 -12.74 29.20
C LEU A 370 7.79 -13.65 29.54
N ARG A 371 8.85 -13.63 28.73
CA ARG A 371 10.04 -14.48 28.88
C ARG A 371 11.33 -13.76 28.43
N PRO A 372 11.88 -12.86 29.27
CA PRO A 372 13.12 -12.10 29.00
C PRO A 372 14.34 -12.91 28.57
N ARG A 373 14.46 -14.15 29.07
CA ARG A 373 15.58 -15.07 28.78
C ARG A 373 15.26 -16.13 27.74
N ALA A 374 14.25 -15.91 26.89
CA ALA A 374 13.87 -16.86 25.85
C ALA A 374 14.99 -17.07 24.83
N THR A 375 15.27 -18.32 24.48
CA THR A 375 16.18 -18.67 23.38
C THR A 375 15.53 -18.34 22.03
N ASP A 376 16.32 -18.22 20.96
CA ASP A 376 15.77 -17.91 19.63
C ASP A 376 14.76 -18.96 19.15
N GLN A 377 15.01 -20.25 19.42
CA GLN A 377 14.05 -21.32 19.15
C GLN A 377 12.71 -21.11 19.88
N GLN A 378 12.74 -20.63 21.13
CA GLN A 378 11.52 -20.34 21.89
C GLN A 378 10.78 -19.12 21.32
N VAL A 379 11.50 -18.10 20.86
CA VAL A 379 10.92 -16.93 20.20
C VAL A 379 10.27 -17.32 18.86
N VAL A 380 10.95 -18.14 18.05
CA VAL A 380 10.39 -18.68 16.79
C VAL A 380 9.16 -19.54 17.07
N ARG A 381 9.19 -20.38 18.12
CA ARG A 381 8.03 -21.20 18.51
C ARG A 381 6.84 -20.36 18.95
N ALA A 382 7.06 -19.32 19.76
CA ALA A 382 6.01 -18.36 20.12
C ALA A 382 5.45 -17.69 18.85
N GLY A 383 6.31 -17.43 17.87
CA GLY A 383 5.89 -16.91 16.59
C GLY A 383 4.96 -17.84 15.83
N ARG A 384 5.35 -19.11 15.66
CA ARG A 384 4.51 -20.12 15.01
C ARG A 384 3.16 -20.31 15.68
N ILE A 385 3.11 -20.26 17.01
CA ILE A 385 1.85 -20.32 17.77
C ILE A 385 0.98 -19.08 17.47
N THR A 386 1.59 -17.90 17.45
CA THR A 386 0.89 -16.64 17.15
C THR A 386 0.27 -16.67 15.75
N ILE A 387 0.97 -17.21 14.74
CA ILE A 387 0.45 -17.39 13.39
C ILE A 387 -0.85 -18.20 13.42
N GLY A 388 -0.84 -19.36 14.09
CA GLY A 388 -2.03 -20.22 14.21
C GLY A 388 -3.21 -19.52 14.89
N ILE A 389 -2.97 -18.80 15.99
CA ILE A 389 -4.01 -18.06 16.71
C ILE A 389 -4.60 -16.96 15.82
N ILE A 390 -3.74 -16.14 15.20
CA ILE A 390 -4.19 -14.99 14.39
C ILE A 390 -5.03 -15.47 13.20
N VAL A 391 -4.65 -16.54 12.50
CA VAL A 391 -5.46 -17.08 11.40
C VAL A 391 -6.82 -17.52 11.88
N VAL A 392 -6.89 -18.33 12.94
CA VAL A 392 -8.17 -18.84 13.44
C VAL A 392 -9.08 -17.67 13.82
N VAL A 393 -8.56 -16.71 14.58
CA VAL A 393 -9.33 -15.53 15.01
C VAL A 393 -9.79 -14.69 13.81
N THR A 394 -8.90 -14.36 12.88
CA THR A 394 -9.23 -13.49 11.74
C THR A 394 -10.11 -14.17 10.70
N ALA A 395 -9.97 -15.47 10.47
CA ALA A 395 -10.86 -16.25 9.62
C ALA A 395 -12.27 -16.33 10.21
N LEU A 396 -12.40 -16.57 11.52
CA LEU A 396 -13.70 -16.57 12.19
C LEU A 396 -14.34 -15.18 12.17
N LEU A 397 -13.58 -14.13 12.48
CA LEU A 397 -14.07 -12.76 12.39
C LEU A 397 -14.52 -12.41 10.97
N ALA A 398 -13.82 -12.87 9.92
CA ALA A 398 -14.21 -12.63 8.53
C ALA A 398 -15.57 -13.27 8.19
N LEU A 399 -15.88 -14.44 8.77
CA LEU A 399 -17.19 -15.10 8.61
C LEU A 399 -18.31 -14.37 9.36
N LEU A 400 -18.01 -13.78 10.52
CA LEU A 400 -19.00 -13.16 11.40
C LEU A 400 -19.29 -11.70 11.05
N THR A 401 -18.32 -10.98 10.47
CA THR A 401 -18.39 -9.51 10.35
C THR A 401 -18.69 -9.00 8.94
N TYR A 402 -18.49 -9.81 7.90
CA TYR A 402 -18.70 -9.38 6.52
C TYR A 402 -19.73 -10.25 5.80
N ASP A 403 -20.63 -9.59 5.09
CA ASP A 403 -21.59 -10.22 4.18
C ASP A 403 -20.96 -10.38 2.78
N PRO A 404 -20.84 -11.61 2.23
CA PRO A 404 -20.32 -11.83 0.87
C PRO A 404 -21.16 -11.16 -0.24
N GLY A 405 -22.40 -10.77 0.05
CA GLY A 405 -23.30 -10.08 -0.88
C GLY A 405 -23.17 -8.55 -0.89
N SER A 406 -22.34 -7.95 -0.03
CA SER A 406 -22.24 -6.47 0.03
C SER A 406 -21.70 -5.87 -1.27
N GLY A 407 -22.44 -4.92 -1.84
CA GLY A 407 -22.02 -4.12 -3.01
C GLY A 407 -21.39 -2.78 -2.60
N GLY A 408 -20.27 -2.40 -3.22
CA GLY A 408 -19.58 -1.12 -3.01
C GLY A 408 -18.10 -1.19 -3.39
N ASN A 409 -17.36 -0.10 -3.26
CA ASN A 409 -15.90 -0.08 -3.48
C ASN A 409 -15.18 -0.64 -2.24
N PHE A 410 -14.92 -1.95 -2.22
CA PHE A 410 -14.34 -2.60 -1.05
C PHE A 410 -12.97 -2.01 -0.64
N PHE A 411 -12.13 -1.65 -1.62
CA PHE A 411 -10.83 -1.03 -1.39
C PHE A 411 -10.92 0.26 -0.56
N LEU A 412 -11.85 1.15 -0.90
CA LEU A 412 -12.06 2.41 -0.16
C LEU A 412 -12.64 2.15 1.24
N SER A 413 -13.53 1.17 1.37
CA SER A 413 -14.10 0.76 2.67
C SER A 413 -13.01 0.29 3.64
N VAL A 414 -12.10 -0.57 3.19
CA VAL A 414 -10.97 -1.03 4.03
C VAL A 414 -9.99 0.09 4.33
N SER A 415 -9.67 0.92 3.33
CA SER A 415 -8.81 2.08 3.52
C SER A 415 -9.37 3.03 4.58
N ASN A 416 -10.69 3.30 4.53
CA ASN A 416 -11.38 4.12 5.51
C ASN A 416 -11.27 3.50 6.92
N ARG A 417 -11.63 2.23 7.10
CA ARG A 417 -11.59 1.56 8.42
C ARG A 417 -10.18 1.48 9.00
N GLY A 418 -9.18 1.16 8.18
CA GLY A 418 -7.79 1.10 8.61
C GLY A 418 -7.23 2.46 9.00
N SER A 419 -7.67 3.54 8.34
CA SER A 419 -7.11 4.87 8.56
C SER A 419 -7.45 5.51 9.91
N TYR A 420 -8.31 4.92 10.76
CA TYR A 420 -8.62 5.47 12.08
C TYR A 420 -7.44 5.44 13.09
N PHE A 421 -6.46 4.58 12.87
CA PHE A 421 -5.37 4.35 13.84
C PHE A 421 -3.99 4.81 13.34
N THR A 422 -3.88 5.35 12.13
CA THR A 422 -2.59 5.58 11.47
C THR A 422 -1.91 6.90 11.87
N GLN A 423 -2.69 7.94 12.17
CA GLN A 423 -2.19 9.31 12.36
C GLN A 423 -1.32 9.45 13.61
N GLY A 424 -1.70 8.78 14.71
CA GLY A 424 -0.93 8.74 15.95
C GLY A 424 0.46 8.17 15.74
N ILE A 425 0.53 7.07 14.99
CA ILE A 425 1.78 6.41 14.63
C ILE A 425 2.63 7.35 13.78
N VAL A 426 2.07 7.90 12.69
CA VAL A 426 2.79 8.83 11.81
C VAL A 426 3.37 10.00 12.58
N VAL A 427 2.56 10.66 13.42
CA VAL A 427 2.99 11.84 14.20
C VAL A 427 4.08 11.46 15.22
N ALA A 428 3.95 10.32 15.90
CA ALA A 428 4.95 9.86 16.86
C ALA A 428 6.31 9.60 16.19
N PHE A 429 6.33 8.92 15.05
CA PHE A 429 7.55 8.65 14.30
C PHE A 429 8.14 9.91 13.65
N ALA A 430 7.30 10.75 13.03
CA ALA A 430 7.73 11.99 12.39
C ALA A 430 8.42 12.93 13.39
N LEU A 431 7.76 13.23 14.53
CA LEU A 431 8.37 14.07 15.56
C LEU A 431 9.56 13.38 16.25
N GLY A 432 9.58 12.05 16.27
CA GLY A 432 10.69 11.27 16.80
C GLY A 432 11.98 11.52 16.00
N ILE A 433 11.86 11.59 14.67
CA ILE A 433 12.99 11.82 13.77
C ILE A 433 13.35 13.30 13.63
N TRP A 434 12.36 14.19 13.48
CA TRP A 434 12.64 15.58 13.10
C TRP A 434 12.62 16.57 14.25
N TRP A 435 12.07 16.21 15.41
CA TRP A 435 11.93 17.15 16.52
C TRP A 435 12.62 16.67 17.78
N ARG A 436 13.80 17.26 18.05
CA ARG A 436 14.61 16.96 19.23
C ARG A 436 13.84 17.12 20.55
N LYS A 437 12.89 18.05 20.63
CA LYS A 437 12.11 18.29 21.85
C LYS A 437 10.90 17.38 22.01
N ALA A 438 10.63 16.46 21.07
CA ALA A 438 9.51 15.52 21.21
C ALA A 438 9.76 14.62 22.43
N SER A 439 8.81 14.62 23.38
CA SER A 439 8.92 13.88 24.63
C SER A 439 8.10 12.60 24.59
N SER A 440 8.44 11.67 25.47
CA SER A 440 7.82 10.34 25.52
C SER A 440 6.35 10.41 25.92
N ARG A 441 6.03 11.29 26.88
CA ARG A 441 4.64 11.61 27.25
C ARG A 441 3.87 12.19 26.07
N GLY A 442 4.53 13.02 25.25
CA GLY A 442 3.95 13.56 24.03
C GLY A 442 3.61 12.48 23.02
N ALA A 443 4.52 11.54 22.78
CA ALA A 443 4.30 10.42 21.86
C ALA A 443 3.18 9.49 22.35
N VAL A 444 3.16 9.15 23.64
CA VAL A 444 2.09 8.34 24.26
C VAL A 444 0.74 9.04 24.12
N ALA A 445 0.66 10.34 24.43
CA ALA A 445 -0.56 11.12 24.26
C ALA A 445 -1.02 11.15 22.79
N ALA A 446 -0.08 11.28 21.85
CA ALA A 446 -0.39 11.28 20.42
C ALA A 446 -0.98 9.94 19.94
N LEU A 447 -0.37 8.81 20.36
CA LEU A 447 -0.80 7.46 20.01
C LEU A 447 -2.21 7.14 20.55
N LEU A 448 -2.53 7.59 21.78
CA LEU A 448 -3.83 7.39 22.40
C LEU A 448 -4.91 8.35 21.89
N ALA A 449 -4.56 9.62 21.65
CA ALA A 449 -5.52 10.64 21.24
C ALA A 449 -5.94 10.51 19.77
N ALA A 450 -5.09 9.98 18.88
CA ALA A 450 -5.38 9.95 17.45
C ALA A 450 -6.68 9.18 17.08
N PRO A 451 -6.93 7.95 17.57
CA PRO A 451 -8.20 7.28 17.29
C PRO A 451 -9.41 8.07 17.82
N LEU A 452 -9.29 8.63 19.03
CA LEU A 452 -10.36 9.45 19.64
C LEU A 452 -10.67 10.69 18.80
N PHE A 453 -9.64 11.37 18.31
CA PHE A 453 -9.80 12.50 17.40
C PHE A 453 -10.37 12.09 16.06
N ALA A 454 -10.00 10.93 15.50
CA ALA A 454 -10.58 10.44 14.25
C ALA A 454 -12.10 10.21 14.39
N PHE A 455 -12.54 9.46 15.41
CA PHE A 455 -13.96 9.23 15.67
C PHE A 455 -14.70 10.52 16.03
N GLY A 456 -14.14 11.33 16.92
CA GLY A 456 -14.75 12.57 17.39
C GLY A 456 -14.87 13.61 16.28
N PHE A 457 -13.84 13.79 15.45
CA PHE A 457 -13.84 14.76 14.35
C PHE A 457 -14.87 14.39 13.27
N GLU A 458 -14.94 13.11 12.89
CA GLU A 458 -15.95 12.66 11.93
C GLU A 458 -17.38 12.82 12.48
N ALA A 459 -17.62 12.39 13.73
CA ALA A 459 -18.93 12.52 14.36
C ALA A 459 -19.35 14.00 14.47
N PHE A 460 -18.45 14.87 14.93
CA PHE A 460 -18.69 16.30 15.05
C PHE A 460 -18.94 16.95 13.69
N TYR A 461 -18.11 16.64 12.69
CA TYR A 461 -18.29 17.19 11.35
C TYR A 461 -19.65 16.79 10.78
N ASN A 462 -19.97 15.49 10.81
CA ASN A 462 -21.21 14.97 10.22
C ASN A 462 -22.47 15.46 10.95
N ALA A 463 -22.39 15.72 12.26
CA ALA A 463 -23.53 16.22 13.04
C ALA A 463 -23.76 17.73 12.89
N TYR A 464 -22.70 18.53 12.72
CA TYR A 464 -22.79 20.00 12.80
C TYR A 464 -22.25 20.71 11.56
N LEU A 465 -21.01 20.42 11.16
CA LEU A 465 -20.32 21.18 10.11
C LEU A 465 -20.81 20.85 8.71
N GLY A 466 -21.13 19.58 8.44
CA GLY A 466 -21.61 19.10 7.14
C GLY A 466 -22.98 19.66 6.74
N ALA A 467 -23.74 20.21 7.70
CA ALA A 467 -25.00 20.90 7.45
C ALA A 467 -24.81 22.35 6.96
N ILE A 468 -23.62 22.93 7.14
CA ILE A 468 -23.32 24.31 6.74
C ILE A 468 -22.94 24.32 5.24
N PRO A 469 -23.71 24.99 4.35
CA PRO A 469 -23.51 24.88 2.90
C PRO A 469 -22.10 25.27 2.42
N SER A 470 -21.51 26.32 3.00
CA SER A 470 -20.16 26.77 2.62
C SER A 470 -19.06 25.78 3.00
N ILE A 471 -19.23 25.04 4.10
CA ILE A 471 -18.29 23.99 4.52
C ILE A 471 -18.50 22.73 3.68
N ALA A 472 -19.76 22.33 3.48
CA ALA A 472 -20.12 21.16 2.67
C ALA A 472 -19.70 21.32 1.19
N ALA A 473 -19.67 22.54 0.67
CA ALA A 473 -19.15 22.84 -0.67
C ALA A 473 -17.65 22.50 -0.81
N VAL A 474 -16.89 22.52 0.29
CA VAL A 474 -15.44 22.24 0.29
C VAL A 474 -15.13 20.80 0.69
N PHE A 475 -15.80 20.28 1.70
CA PHE A 475 -15.45 18.99 2.34
C PHE A 475 -16.53 17.91 2.20
N GLY A 476 -17.66 18.22 1.55
CA GLY A 476 -18.80 17.33 1.38
C GLY A 476 -19.79 17.39 2.54
N ALA A 477 -21.02 16.94 2.31
CA ALA A 477 -22.05 16.85 3.36
C ALA A 477 -21.68 15.84 4.46
N LYS A 478 -20.88 14.83 4.10
CA LYS A 478 -20.21 13.91 5.03
C LYS A 478 -18.71 14.04 4.86
N LEU A 479 -17.98 13.95 5.98
CA LEU A 479 -16.53 14.06 5.96
C LEU A 479 -15.92 12.88 5.23
N ASN A 480 -15.21 13.14 4.13
CA ASN A 480 -14.40 12.11 3.48
C ASN A 480 -13.25 11.66 4.40
N PHE A 481 -12.93 10.37 4.40
CA PHE A 481 -11.95 9.81 5.32
C PHE A 481 -10.54 10.37 5.13
N MET A 482 -10.17 10.84 3.93
CA MET A 482 -8.87 11.47 3.70
C MET A 482 -8.79 12.85 4.36
N HIS A 483 -9.85 13.66 4.30
CA HIS A 483 -9.93 14.90 5.08
C HIS A 483 -9.90 14.63 6.58
N ARG A 484 -10.61 13.59 7.04
CA ARG A 484 -10.52 13.13 8.44
C ARG A 484 -9.09 12.79 8.83
N VAL A 485 -8.36 12.05 7.99
CA VAL A 485 -6.96 11.67 8.25
C VAL A 485 -6.09 12.90 8.39
N PHE A 486 -6.23 13.87 7.48
CA PHE A 486 -5.46 15.10 7.54
C PHE A 486 -5.77 15.91 8.81
N GLY A 487 -7.04 16.18 9.10
CA GLY A 487 -7.44 16.93 10.29
C GLY A 487 -7.01 16.26 11.59
N THR A 488 -7.19 14.94 11.68
CA THR A 488 -6.75 14.14 12.84
C THR A 488 -5.25 14.24 13.04
N ALA A 489 -4.45 14.13 11.98
CA ALA A 489 -3.00 14.26 12.07
C ALA A 489 -2.57 15.64 12.59
N LEU A 490 -3.26 16.72 12.20
CA LEU A 490 -3.01 18.06 12.72
C LEU A 490 -3.35 18.18 14.21
N PHE A 491 -4.51 17.66 14.66
CA PHE A 491 -4.86 17.65 16.08
C PHE A 491 -3.88 16.84 16.91
N THR A 492 -3.50 15.66 16.43
CA THR A 492 -2.51 14.80 17.08
C THR A 492 -1.13 15.45 17.13
N LEU A 493 -0.70 16.12 16.05
CA LEU A 493 0.54 16.90 16.02
C LEU A 493 0.52 18.02 17.08
N GLY A 494 -0.60 18.74 17.19
CA GLY A 494 -0.83 19.76 18.21
C GLY A 494 -0.71 19.21 19.64
N VAL A 495 -1.35 18.08 19.93
CA VAL A 495 -1.26 17.42 21.25
C VAL A 495 0.16 16.97 21.54
N HIS A 496 0.82 16.29 20.60
CA HIS A 496 2.20 15.84 20.78
C HIS A 496 3.12 17.04 21.08
N ALA A 497 2.99 18.13 20.31
CA ALA A 497 3.78 19.34 20.49
C ALA A 497 3.52 20.03 21.83
N LEU A 498 2.25 20.17 22.22
CA LEU A 498 1.85 20.80 23.47
C LEU A 498 2.36 20.02 24.68
N VAL A 499 2.10 18.70 24.72
CA VAL A 499 2.52 17.83 25.82
C VAL A 499 4.05 17.79 25.93
N SER A 500 4.76 17.73 24.80
CA SER A 500 6.23 17.73 24.80
C SER A 500 6.83 19.03 25.34
N ARG A 501 6.23 20.18 25.03
CA ARG A 501 6.66 21.47 25.57
C ARG A 501 6.35 21.60 27.05
N ARG A 502 5.20 21.08 27.50
CA ARG A 502 4.74 21.21 28.89
C ARG A 502 5.43 20.22 29.83
N TRP A 503 5.74 19.03 29.33
CA TRP A 503 6.43 17.94 30.04
C TRP A 503 7.56 17.37 29.18
N PRO A 504 8.69 18.10 29.06
CA PRO A 504 9.86 17.63 28.35
C PRO A 504 10.58 16.52 29.12
N ASP A 505 11.23 15.61 28.39
CA ASP A 505 12.08 14.57 28.99
C ASP A 505 13.38 15.23 29.50
N ARG A 506 13.58 15.28 30.82
CA ARG A 506 14.67 16.06 31.44
C ARG A 506 16.04 15.37 31.42
N ASN A 507 16.09 14.04 31.34
CA ASN A 507 17.30 13.24 31.58
C ASN A 507 17.57 12.16 30.52
N ARG A 508 17.04 12.28 29.30
CA ARG A 508 17.38 11.35 28.23
C ARG A 508 18.53 11.91 27.40
N GLU A 509 19.65 11.18 27.37
CA GLU A 509 20.63 11.28 26.30
C GLU A 509 19.90 10.94 25.00
N ILE A 510 19.33 11.97 24.36
CA ILE A 510 18.88 11.84 22.98
C ILE A 510 20.16 11.57 22.22
N ILE A 511 20.33 10.36 21.70
CA ILE A 511 21.51 10.01 20.89
C ILE A 511 21.46 10.92 19.67
N GLU A 512 22.18 12.04 19.70
CA GLU A 512 22.14 13.09 18.68
C GLU A 512 22.48 12.53 17.29
N ASP A 513 23.28 11.47 17.27
CA ASP A 513 23.68 10.68 16.11
C ASP A 513 22.56 9.88 15.43
N THR A 514 21.34 9.84 15.99
CA THR A 514 20.20 9.08 15.43
C THR A 514 19.15 9.94 14.72
N LEU A 515 19.29 11.26 14.77
CA LEU A 515 18.45 12.16 13.99
C LEU A 515 18.77 11.98 12.50
N ALA A 516 17.73 11.96 11.66
CA ALA A 516 17.91 11.82 10.21
C ALA A 516 18.88 12.90 9.69
N PRO A 517 19.66 12.61 8.63
CA PRO A 517 20.47 13.63 7.97
C PRO A 517 19.61 14.86 7.69
N ALA A 518 20.20 16.05 7.84
CA ALA A 518 19.50 17.31 7.61
C ALA A 518 18.77 17.23 6.26
N LEU A 519 17.43 17.41 6.29
CA LEU A 519 16.64 17.46 5.07
C LEU A 519 17.25 18.51 4.14
N PRO A 520 17.37 18.25 2.83
CA PRO A 520 17.88 19.23 1.87
C PRO A 520 16.83 20.34 1.67
N TRP A 521 16.62 21.18 2.69
CA TRP A 521 15.58 22.21 2.74
C TRP A 521 15.65 23.15 1.55
N ARG A 522 16.87 23.48 1.08
CA ARG A 522 17.06 24.27 -0.15
C ARG A 522 16.44 23.58 -1.37
N SER A 523 16.70 22.29 -1.57
CA SER A 523 16.11 21.53 -2.69
C SER A 523 14.60 21.42 -2.57
N PHE A 524 14.05 21.26 -1.36
CA PHE A 524 12.60 21.27 -1.13
C PHE A 524 11.97 22.64 -1.42
N LEU A 525 12.63 23.73 -1.02
CA LEU A 525 12.16 25.09 -1.32
C LEU A 525 12.21 25.38 -2.82
N ILE A 526 13.29 24.99 -3.51
CA ILE A 526 13.40 25.14 -4.97
C ILE A 526 12.32 24.31 -5.67
N PHE A 527 12.12 23.06 -5.25
CA PHE A 527 11.05 22.21 -5.76
C PHE A 527 9.68 22.87 -5.54
N GLY A 528 9.38 23.31 -4.32
CA GLY A 528 8.11 23.96 -4.00
C GLY A 528 7.87 25.24 -4.80
N ALA A 529 8.90 26.08 -4.95
CA ALA A 529 8.83 27.29 -5.76
C ALA A 529 8.60 26.97 -7.25
N LEU A 530 9.31 25.97 -7.78
CA LEU A 530 9.11 25.48 -9.15
C LEU A 530 7.66 25.01 -9.35
N GLN A 531 7.15 24.17 -8.47
CA GLN A 531 5.78 23.67 -8.57
C GLN A 531 4.74 24.80 -8.43
N ALA A 532 4.93 25.73 -7.50
CA ALA A 532 4.03 26.87 -7.33
C ALA A 532 3.96 27.74 -8.60
N LEU A 533 5.12 28.03 -9.22
CA LEU A 533 5.18 28.77 -10.47
C LEU A 533 4.51 28.03 -11.63
N LEU A 534 4.71 26.71 -11.73
CA LEU A 534 4.09 25.90 -12.78
C LEU A 534 2.56 25.83 -12.62
N VAL A 535 2.06 25.62 -11.39
CA VAL A 535 0.62 25.66 -11.11
C VAL A 535 0.03 27.03 -11.44
N LEU A 536 0.69 28.12 -11.08
CA LEU A 536 0.25 29.47 -11.42
C LEU A 536 0.24 29.70 -12.94
N ALA A 537 1.28 29.27 -13.65
CA ALA A 537 1.37 29.39 -15.10
C ALA A 537 0.27 28.60 -15.82
N VAL A 538 -0.03 27.39 -15.34
CA VAL A 538 -1.15 26.58 -15.84
C VAL A 538 -2.49 27.27 -15.58
N ARG A 539 -2.71 27.75 -14.35
CA ARG A 539 -3.96 28.41 -13.95
C ARG A 539 -4.22 29.72 -14.71
N GLN A 540 -3.17 30.45 -15.06
CA GLN A 540 -3.24 31.66 -15.89
C GLN A 540 -3.21 31.35 -17.39
N SER A 541 -3.25 30.07 -17.79
CA SER A 541 -3.19 29.63 -19.19
C SER A 541 -1.93 30.08 -19.95
N VAL A 542 -0.85 30.39 -19.21
CA VAL A 542 0.48 30.72 -19.77
C VAL A 542 1.17 29.46 -20.28
N LEU A 543 1.00 28.33 -19.58
CA LEU A 543 1.51 27.02 -20.00
C LEU A 543 0.36 26.02 -20.09
N SER A 544 0.45 25.10 -21.06
CA SER A 544 -0.40 23.92 -21.04
C SER A 544 0.02 22.97 -19.92
N ASN A 545 -0.92 22.15 -19.45
CA ASN A 545 -0.70 21.04 -18.52
C ASN A 545 0.50 20.17 -18.93
N GLN A 546 0.58 19.78 -20.21
CA GLN A 546 1.66 18.94 -20.74
C GLN A 546 3.02 19.63 -20.71
N ALA A 547 3.08 20.92 -21.06
CA ALA A 547 4.32 21.69 -21.01
C ALA A 547 4.81 21.85 -19.56
N ALA A 548 3.90 22.16 -18.63
CA ALA A 548 4.21 22.23 -17.21
C ALA A 548 4.71 20.87 -16.66
N GLY A 549 4.12 19.76 -17.11
CA GLY A 549 4.56 18.42 -16.76
C GLY A 549 5.99 18.12 -17.19
N TRP A 550 6.39 18.47 -18.42
CA TRP A 550 7.77 18.30 -18.88
C TRP A 550 8.77 19.15 -18.10
N VAL A 551 8.47 20.45 -17.93
CA VAL A 551 9.35 21.37 -17.19
C VAL A 551 9.48 20.93 -15.73
N GLY A 552 8.36 20.59 -15.08
CA GLY A 552 8.33 20.09 -13.71
C GLY A 552 9.09 18.78 -13.55
N SER A 553 8.94 17.85 -14.50
CA SER A 553 9.64 16.57 -14.50
C SER A 553 11.16 16.72 -14.59
N VAL A 554 11.64 17.44 -15.61
CA VAL A 554 13.07 17.67 -15.84
C VAL A 554 13.68 18.46 -14.68
N GLY A 555 13.01 19.51 -14.20
CA GLY A 555 13.46 20.31 -13.07
C GLY A 555 13.57 19.48 -11.79
N THR A 556 12.57 18.64 -11.50
CA THR A 556 12.56 17.77 -10.31
C THR A 556 13.64 16.71 -10.39
N ALA A 557 13.79 16.02 -11.53
CA ALA A 557 14.87 15.06 -11.74
C ALA A 557 16.25 15.71 -11.59
N GLY A 558 16.41 16.93 -12.15
CA GLY A 558 17.62 17.72 -12.03
C GLY A 558 18.04 17.99 -10.58
N LEU A 559 17.10 18.28 -9.69
CA LEU A 559 17.38 18.52 -8.26
C LEU A 559 17.98 17.30 -7.55
N PHE A 560 17.52 16.09 -7.90
CA PHE A 560 18.07 14.85 -7.34
C PHE A 560 19.45 14.54 -7.93
N ILE A 561 19.58 14.64 -9.24
CA ILE A 561 20.82 14.32 -9.96
C ILE A 561 21.93 15.32 -9.61
N ALA A 562 21.59 16.59 -9.33
CA ALA A 562 22.54 17.59 -8.84
C ALA A 562 23.15 17.24 -7.46
N GLY A 563 22.46 16.43 -6.66
CA GLY A 563 22.96 15.96 -5.36
C GLY A 563 23.95 14.80 -5.45
N VAL A 564 24.12 14.17 -6.62
CA VAL A 564 25.03 13.03 -6.83
C VAL A 564 26.46 13.55 -7.02
N ARG A 565 27.45 12.99 -6.31
CA ARG A 565 28.87 13.24 -6.58
C ARG A 565 29.25 12.50 -7.86
N ARG A 566 29.94 13.17 -8.77
CA ARG A 566 30.19 12.66 -10.13
C ARG A 566 31.67 12.70 -10.45
N ASP A 567 32.38 11.60 -10.18
CA ASP A 567 33.73 11.42 -10.72
C ASP A 567 33.68 10.54 -11.98
N SER A 568 32.61 9.75 -12.18
CA SER A 568 32.36 9.01 -13.43
C SER A 568 30.86 8.77 -13.74
N PHE A 569 30.53 8.43 -14.99
CA PHE A 569 29.17 8.01 -15.38
C PHE A 569 28.74 6.71 -14.67
N ARG A 570 29.68 5.81 -14.39
CA ARG A 570 29.41 4.56 -13.69
C ARG A 570 28.89 4.83 -12.28
N GLU A 571 29.51 5.75 -11.56
CA GLU A 571 29.07 6.15 -10.21
C GLU A 571 27.67 6.76 -10.21
N LEU A 572 27.35 7.58 -11.22
CA LEU A 572 26.03 8.18 -11.39
C LEU A 572 24.94 7.11 -11.51
N VAL A 573 25.14 6.10 -12.37
CA VAL A 573 24.15 5.05 -12.66
C VAL A 573 24.07 4.01 -11.54
N THR A 574 25.04 3.96 -10.63
CA THR A 574 24.98 3.11 -9.44
C THR A 574 24.33 3.79 -8.22
N ASP A 575 24.19 5.12 -8.23
CA ASP A 575 23.60 5.87 -7.11
C ASP A 575 22.06 5.83 -7.17
N SER A 576 21.43 5.42 -6.07
CA SER A 576 19.96 5.35 -5.97
C SER A 576 19.26 6.68 -6.20
N ARG A 577 19.95 7.82 -5.99
CA ARG A 577 19.39 9.16 -6.18
C ARG A 577 19.16 9.50 -7.64
N PHE A 578 19.95 8.92 -8.55
CA PHE A 578 19.72 9.08 -9.99
C PHE A 578 18.33 8.53 -10.37
N TYR A 579 18.06 7.28 -9.99
CA TYR A 579 16.77 6.63 -10.24
C TYR A 579 15.62 7.27 -9.46
N ALA A 580 15.86 7.71 -8.21
CA ALA A 580 14.87 8.46 -7.45
C ALA A 580 14.50 9.79 -8.13
N GLY A 581 15.46 10.45 -8.78
CA GLY A 581 15.23 11.65 -9.59
C GLY A 581 14.34 11.37 -10.80
N LEU A 582 14.62 10.30 -11.55
CA LEU A 582 13.77 9.87 -12.67
C LEU A 582 12.36 9.50 -12.22
N LEU A 583 12.24 8.79 -11.09
CA LEU A 583 10.97 8.41 -10.48
C LEU A 583 10.14 9.65 -10.10
N CYS A 584 10.74 10.60 -9.36
CA CYS A 584 10.08 11.85 -8.99
C CYS A 584 9.70 12.69 -10.21
N GLY A 585 10.57 12.75 -11.22
CA GLY A 585 10.26 13.43 -12.48
C GLY A 585 9.03 12.82 -13.16
N GLY A 586 8.97 11.49 -13.25
CA GLY A 586 7.81 10.76 -13.77
C GLY A 586 6.52 11.00 -12.97
N VAL A 587 6.61 11.03 -11.64
CA VAL A 587 5.46 11.37 -10.77
C VAL A 587 4.96 12.77 -11.07
N VAL A 588 5.84 13.77 -11.11
CA VAL A 588 5.48 15.15 -11.42
C VAL A 588 4.85 15.25 -12.81
N PHE A 589 5.45 14.59 -13.80
CA PHE A 589 4.89 14.53 -15.15
C PHE A 589 3.44 14.03 -15.14
N LEU A 590 3.17 12.91 -14.47
CA LEU A 590 1.83 12.32 -14.40
C LEU A 590 0.82 13.22 -13.68
N LEU A 591 1.24 13.95 -12.64
CA LEU A 591 0.38 14.88 -11.91
C LEU A 591 -0.08 16.06 -12.77
N TYR A 592 0.75 16.55 -13.70
CA TYR A 592 0.34 17.63 -14.61
C TYR A 592 -0.30 17.14 -15.90
N TRP A 593 0.04 15.93 -16.37
CA TRP A 593 -0.37 15.48 -17.70
C TRP A 593 -1.88 15.38 -17.85
N PHE A 594 -2.56 14.90 -16.81
CA PHE A 594 -4.01 14.69 -16.79
C PHE A 594 -4.70 15.85 -16.06
N PRO A 595 -5.81 16.37 -16.63
CA PRO A 595 -6.52 17.53 -16.10
C PRO A 595 -7.24 17.28 -14.77
#